data_AF-A0A1R1SDY5-F1
#
_entry.id   AF-A0A1R1SDY5-F1
#
_cell.length_a   1.000
_cell.length_b   1.000
_cell.length_c   1.000
_cell.angle_alpha   90.00
_cell.angle_beta   90.00
_cell.angle_gamma   90.00
#
_symmetry.space_group_name_H-M   'P 1'
#
loop_
_entity.id
_entity.type
_entity.pdbx_description
1 polymer ?
#
loop_
_entity_poly.entity_id
_entity_poly.type
_entity_poly.pdbx_seq_one_letter_code
_entity_poly.pdbx_strand_id
1 'polypeptide(L)'
;TATAVPEAARWAAGRLALLVGRETFVARRSLTRASALRAGRLLGTDAMAASSYPDFQRHLPPAARWAVAGVEGPSELWRAEWRWWHRLDEDGRGLTHGARLGRAPVVGAAAVLSADAWRARGALELAARGGGRWEAFDAPA
;
A
#
# COMPACT_ATOMS: atom_id res chain seq x y z
N THR A 1 5.13 15.77 2.20
CA THR A 1 3.89 15.59 2.97
C THR A 1 3.99 14.42 3.94
N ALA A 2 4.58 13.27 3.59
CA ALA A 2 4.86 12.19 4.55
C ALA A 2 5.85 12.58 5.68
N THR A 3 6.77 13.51 5.43
CA THR A 3 7.71 14.04 6.43
C THR A 3 7.05 14.80 7.59
N ALA A 4 5.78 15.20 7.45
CA ALA A 4 5.05 15.93 8.49
C ALA A 4 4.35 15.02 9.51
N VAL A 5 4.24 13.72 9.21
CA VAL A 5 3.56 12.71 10.05
C VAL A 5 4.41 11.44 10.08
N PRO A 6 5.43 11.38 10.96
CA PRO A 6 6.36 10.24 11.04
C PRO A 6 5.65 8.89 11.18
N GLU A 7 4.53 8.85 11.90
CA GLU A 7 3.71 7.65 12.15
C GLU A 7 3.19 7.05 10.84
N ALA A 8 2.89 7.88 9.83
CA ALA A 8 2.36 7.44 8.54
C ALA A 8 3.44 7.18 7.47
N ALA A 9 4.69 7.59 7.72
CA ALA A 9 5.74 7.57 6.70
C ALA A 9 6.01 6.15 6.16
N ARG A 10 6.06 5.16 7.06
CA ARG A 10 6.27 3.76 6.69
C ARG A 10 5.10 3.19 5.90
N TRP A 11 3.86 3.51 6.28
CA TRP A 11 2.68 3.08 5.54
C TRP A 11 2.65 3.70 4.15
N ALA A 12 2.90 5.01 4.04
CA ALA A 12 2.92 5.74 2.77
C ALA A 12 3.99 5.20 1.81
N ALA A 13 5.20 4.92 2.30
CA ALA A 13 6.27 4.32 1.51
C ALA A 13 5.89 2.92 1.02
N GLY A 14 5.35 2.07 1.88
CA GLY A 14 4.84 0.75 1.51
C GLY A 14 3.72 0.82 0.48
N ARG A 15 2.74 1.72 0.67
CA ARG A 15 1.62 1.89 -0.25
C ARG A 15 2.08 2.35 -1.62
N LEU A 16 3.02 3.28 -1.67
CA LEU A 16 3.56 3.79 -2.91
C LEU A 16 4.33 2.72 -3.67
N ALA A 17 5.10 1.86 -2.98
CA ALA A 17 5.76 0.72 -3.62
C ALA A 17 4.75 -0.26 -4.24
N LEU A 18 3.65 -0.56 -3.54
CA LEU A 18 2.58 -1.40 -4.07
C LEU A 18 1.92 -0.77 -5.31
N LEU A 19 1.61 0.53 -5.24
CA LEU A 19 1.00 1.27 -6.36
C LEU A 19 1.91 1.29 -7.60
N VAL A 20 3.18 1.67 -7.43
CA VAL A 20 4.16 1.68 -8.52
C VAL A 20 4.36 0.26 -9.07
N GLY A 21 4.51 -0.72 -8.17
CA GLY A 21 4.70 -2.11 -8.56
C GLY A 21 3.54 -2.63 -9.42
N ARG A 22 2.30 -2.32 -9.04
CA ARG A 22 1.10 -2.73 -9.77
C ARG A 22 0.97 -2.01 -11.12
N GLU A 23 1.14 -0.69 -11.15
CA GLU A 23 1.04 0.07 -12.41
C GLU A 23 2.11 -0.37 -13.42
N THR A 24 3.36 -0.56 -12.98
CA THR A 24 4.47 -0.85 -13.89
C THR A 24 4.57 -2.33 -14.26
N PHE A 25 4.43 -3.25 -13.30
CA PHE A 25 4.71 -4.67 -13.55
C PHE A 25 3.46 -5.52 -13.81
N VAL A 26 2.28 -5.09 -13.34
CA VAL A 26 1.00 -5.79 -13.60
C VAL A 26 0.26 -5.12 -14.75
N ALA A 27 -0.04 -3.82 -14.63
CA ALA A 27 -0.80 -3.08 -15.63
C ALA A 27 0.06 -2.67 -16.85
N ARG A 28 1.40 -2.82 -16.78
CA ARG A 28 2.35 -2.46 -17.84
C ARG A 28 2.22 -1.00 -18.30
N ARG A 29 1.82 -0.12 -17.39
CA ARG A 29 1.67 1.31 -17.62
C ARG A 29 2.91 2.08 -17.20
N SER A 30 3.22 3.13 -17.96
CA SER A 30 4.22 4.11 -17.57
C SER A 30 3.60 5.17 -16.67
N LEU A 31 4.34 5.54 -15.63
CA LEU A 31 3.96 6.70 -14.81
C LEU A 31 4.26 7.98 -15.59
N THR A 32 3.42 9.00 -15.40
CA THR A 32 3.75 10.33 -15.89
C THR A 32 5.07 10.79 -15.28
N ARG A 33 5.83 11.62 -16.00
CA ARG A 33 7.12 12.16 -15.51
C ARG A 33 6.97 12.80 -14.11
N ALA A 34 5.88 13.53 -13.90
CA ALA A 34 5.60 14.14 -12.60
C ALA A 34 5.41 13.08 -11.50
N SER A 35 4.60 12.05 -11.74
CA SER A 35 4.39 10.96 -10.76
C SER A 35 5.67 10.17 -10.48
N ALA A 36 6.46 9.86 -11.51
CA ALA A 36 7.73 9.17 -11.36
C ALA A 36 8.74 9.96 -10.49
N LEU A 37 8.86 11.28 -10.72
CA LEU A 37 9.71 12.15 -9.91
C LEU A 37 9.24 12.23 -8.44
N ARG A 38 7.92 12.30 -8.21
CA ARG A 38 7.38 12.29 -6.84
C ARG A 38 7.62 10.96 -6.15
N ALA A 39 7.46 9.84 -6.87
CA ALA A 39 7.70 8.50 -6.35
C ALA A 39 9.19 8.24 -6.06
N GLY A 40 10.09 8.69 -6.93
CA GLY A 40 11.53 8.56 -6.74
C GLY A 40 12.05 9.23 -5.48
N ARG A 41 11.39 10.29 -4.98
CA ARG A 41 11.76 10.90 -3.69
C ARG A 41 11.54 10.00 -2.47
N LEU A 42 10.63 9.03 -2.57
CA LEU A 42 10.29 8.13 -1.47
C LEU A 42 10.80 6.71 -1.70
N LEU A 43 10.86 6.26 -2.96
CA LEU A 43 11.27 4.91 -3.35
C LEU A 43 12.72 4.83 -3.86
N GLY A 44 13.37 5.96 -4.13
CA GLY A 44 14.70 6.03 -4.74
C GLY A 44 14.65 5.96 -6.27
N THR A 45 15.66 6.53 -6.93
CA THR A 45 15.77 6.56 -8.39
C THR A 45 15.96 5.17 -8.99
N ASP A 46 16.72 4.31 -8.31
CA ASP A 46 17.07 2.98 -8.84
C ASP A 46 15.86 2.06 -8.85
N ALA A 47 15.02 2.12 -7.82
CA ALA A 47 13.73 1.42 -7.83
C ALA A 47 12.84 1.92 -8.97
N MET A 48 12.81 3.22 -9.23
CA MET A 48 12.00 3.78 -10.33
C MET A 48 12.55 3.44 -11.72
N ALA A 49 13.84 3.12 -11.84
CA ALA A 49 14.50 2.75 -13.08
C ALA A 49 14.48 1.22 -13.35
N ALA A 50 14.03 0.42 -12.38
CA ALA A 50 14.04 -1.03 -12.47
C ALA A 50 13.20 -1.55 -13.65
N SER A 51 13.80 -2.42 -14.45
CA SER A 51 13.17 -3.02 -15.64
C SER A 51 12.44 -4.33 -15.34
N SER A 52 12.63 -4.88 -14.14
CA SER A 52 12.00 -6.11 -13.68
C SER A 52 11.52 -5.98 -12.24
N TYR A 53 10.55 -6.81 -11.86
CA TYR A 53 10.00 -6.81 -10.51
C TYR A 53 11.02 -7.20 -9.42
N PRO A 54 11.84 -8.25 -9.58
CA PRO A 54 12.88 -8.57 -8.59
C PRO A 54 13.88 -7.42 -8.40
N ASP A 55 14.24 -6.74 -9.50
CA ASP A 55 15.14 -5.59 -9.47
C ASP A 55 14.51 -4.38 -8.76
N PHE A 56 13.21 -4.14 -8.99
CA PHE A 56 12.44 -3.14 -8.26
C PHE A 56 12.46 -3.41 -6.74
N GLN A 57 12.12 -4.64 -6.33
CA GLN A 57 12.11 -5.02 -4.92
C GLN A 57 13.47 -4.86 -4.25
N ARG A 58 14.55 -5.23 -4.96
CA ARG A 58 15.93 -5.12 -4.47
C ARG A 58 16.32 -3.69 -4.14
N HIS A 59 15.91 -2.74 -4.98
CA HIS A 59 16.25 -1.32 -4.84
C HIS A 59 15.32 -0.53 -3.90
N LEU A 60 14.19 -1.12 -3.49
CA LEU A 60 13.28 -0.44 -2.56
C LEU A 60 13.95 -0.13 -1.22
N PRO A 61 13.76 1.07 -0.64
CA PRO A 61 14.24 1.39 0.69
C PRO A 61 13.52 0.52 1.75
N PRO A 62 14.13 0.29 2.92
CA PRO A 62 13.53 -0.56 3.97
C PRO A 62 12.11 -0.15 4.38
N ALA A 63 11.85 1.17 4.43
CA ALA A 63 10.54 1.72 4.77
C ALA A 63 9.42 1.36 3.77
N ALA A 64 9.78 0.99 2.54
CA ALA A 64 8.84 0.54 1.50
C ALA A 64 8.89 -0.99 1.29
N ARG A 65 10.09 -1.59 1.40
CA ARG A 65 10.35 -3.01 1.11
C ARG A 65 9.50 -3.96 1.94
N TRP A 66 9.17 -3.61 3.19
CA TRP A 66 8.33 -4.45 4.04
C TRP A 66 6.98 -4.79 3.41
N ALA A 67 6.41 -3.88 2.61
CA ALA A 67 5.08 -4.07 2.01
C ALA A 67 5.08 -5.12 0.90
N VAL A 68 6.23 -5.40 0.29
CA VAL A 68 6.40 -6.39 -0.78
C VAL A 68 7.25 -7.59 -0.35
N ALA A 69 7.57 -7.71 0.94
CA ALA A 69 8.29 -8.85 1.46
C ALA A 69 7.49 -10.15 1.28
N GLY A 70 8.17 -11.22 0.85
CA GLY A 70 7.55 -12.52 0.54
C GLY A 70 6.63 -12.49 -0.69
N VAL A 71 6.85 -11.55 -1.62
CA VAL A 71 6.18 -11.51 -2.92
C VAL A 71 7.20 -11.91 -3.97
N GLU A 72 7.00 -13.04 -4.63
CA GLU A 72 7.97 -13.56 -5.61
C GLU A 72 7.75 -12.98 -7.00
N GLY A 73 6.53 -12.53 -7.29
CA GLY A 73 6.17 -11.97 -8.58
C GLY A 73 5.05 -10.94 -8.56
N PRO A 74 4.89 -10.16 -9.65
CA PRO A 74 3.86 -9.14 -9.77
C PRO A 74 2.43 -9.66 -9.59
N SER A 75 2.18 -10.91 -9.99
CA SER A 75 0.88 -11.57 -9.88
C SER A 75 0.42 -11.74 -8.42
N GLU A 76 1.33 -11.67 -7.45
CA GLU A 76 1.00 -11.85 -6.03
C GLU A 76 0.92 -10.51 -5.27
N LEU A 77 1.11 -9.38 -5.96
CA LEU A 77 1.05 -8.04 -5.35
C LEU A 77 -0.29 -7.74 -4.68
N TRP A 78 -1.40 -8.34 -5.14
CA TRP A 78 -2.69 -8.21 -4.49
C TRP A 78 -2.69 -8.75 -3.05
N ARG A 79 -1.96 -9.86 -2.79
CA ARG A 79 -1.80 -10.41 -1.42
C ARG A 79 -1.02 -9.46 -0.55
N ALA A 80 -0.01 -8.83 -1.14
CA ALA A 80 0.83 -7.85 -0.48
C ALA A 80 0.02 -6.59 -0.10
N GLU A 81 -0.85 -6.13 -1.00
CA GLU A 81 -1.77 -5.03 -0.73
C GLU A 81 -2.79 -5.37 0.35
N TRP A 82 -3.33 -6.58 0.34
CA TRP A 82 -4.21 -7.06 1.41
C TRP A 82 -3.48 -7.06 2.77
N ARG A 83 -2.26 -7.60 2.85
CA ARG A 83 -1.43 -7.54 4.07
C ARG A 83 -1.14 -6.11 4.51
N TRP A 84 -0.92 -5.20 3.57
CA TRP A 84 -0.68 -3.79 3.87
C TRP A 84 -1.91 -3.14 4.52
N TRP A 85 -3.12 -3.40 4.01
CA TRP A 85 -4.36 -2.91 4.62
C TRP A 85 -4.58 -3.47 6.02
N HIS A 86 -4.30 -4.77 6.23
CA HIS A 86 -4.37 -5.38 7.56
C HIS A 86 -3.40 -4.72 8.54
N ARG A 87 -2.16 -4.49 8.12
CA ARG A 87 -1.17 -3.84 8.98
C ARG A 87 -1.51 -2.39 9.30
N LEU A 88 -2.07 -1.65 8.33
CA LEU A 88 -2.56 -0.28 8.54
C LEU A 88 -3.63 -0.24 9.65
N ASP A 89 -4.58 -1.17 9.61
CA ASP A 89 -5.64 -1.28 10.63
C ASP A 89 -5.09 -1.66 12.01
N GLU A 90 -4.22 -2.67 12.07
CA GLU A 90 -3.59 -3.11 13.32
C GLU A 90 -2.75 -2.01 13.97
N ASP A 91 -1.80 -1.43 13.22
CA ASP A 91 -0.94 -0.36 13.70
C ASP A 91 -1.79 0.88 14.07
N GLY A 92 -2.84 1.16 13.28
CA GLY A 92 -3.78 2.25 13.53
C GLY A 92 -4.54 2.09 14.85
N ARG A 93 -5.04 0.89 15.15
CA ARG A 93 -5.65 0.55 16.45
C ARG A 93 -4.65 0.68 17.59
N GLY A 94 -3.39 0.28 17.37
CA GLY A 94 -2.32 0.50 18.36
C GLY A 94 -2.14 1.98 18.71
N LEU A 95 -2.11 2.86 17.71
CA LEU A 95 -1.96 4.30 17.91
C LEU A 95 -3.17 4.96 18.61
N THR A 96 -4.39 4.45 18.41
CA THR A 96 -5.58 4.99 19.10
C THR A 96 -5.64 4.60 20.57
N HIS A 97 -5.17 3.40 20.94
CA HIS A 97 -5.22 2.93 22.33
C HIS A 97 -4.05 3.43 23.19
N GLY A 98 -2.87 3.64 22.58
CA GLY A 98 -1.64 3.95 23.31
C GLY A 98 -1.43 5.42 23.68
N ALA A 99 -2.04 6.37 22.97
CA ALA A 99 -1.72 7.80 23.13
C ALA A 99 -2.88 8.58 23.75
N ARG A 100 -2.66 9.14 24.96
CA ARG A 100 -3.69 9.92 25.68
C ARG A 100 -3.80 11.38 25.21
N LEU A 101 -2.73 11.96 24.66
CA LEU A 101 -2.70 13.33 24.10
C LEU A 101 -1.64 13.39 22.99
N GLY A 102 -1.99 13.90 21.79
CA GLY A 102 -1.05 14.04 20.67
C GLY A 102 -1.66 13.80 19.29
N ARG A 103 -0.84 13.82 18.24
CA ARG A 103 -1.26 13.58 16.85
C ARG A 103 -1.47 12.08 16.56
N ALA A 104 -0.77 11.20 17.27
CA ALA A 104 -0.80 9.76 17.05
C ALA A 104 -2.22 9.15 17.08
N PRO A 105 -3.13 9.47 18.04
CA PRO A 105 -4.50 8.95 18.01
C PRO A 105 -5.29 9.38 16.78
N VAL A 106 -5.10 10.61 16.30
CA VAL A 106 -5.78 11.12 15.10
C VAL A 106 -5.29 10.39 13.86
N VAL A 107 -3.97 10.19 13.75
CA VAL A 107 -3.37 9.42 12.65
C VAL A 107 -3.82 7.95 12.70
N GLY A 108 -3.89 7.36 13.89
CA GLY A 108 -4.42 6.01 14.09
C GLY A 108 -5.88 5.88 13.69
N ALA A 109 -6.73 6.83 14.09
CA ALA A 109 -8.14 6.85 13.70
C ALA A 109 -8.30 6.98 12.17
N ALA A 110 -7.51 7.86 11.53
CA ALA A 110 -7.51 7.99 10.08
C ALA A 110 -7.09 6.70 9.37
N ALA A 111 -6.11 5.96 9.92
CA ALA A 111 -5.67 4.67 9.40
C ALA A 111 -6.79 3.61 9.47
N VAL A 112 -7.44 3.48 10.63
CA VAL A 112 -8.57 2.54 10.83
C VAL A 112 -9.73 2.87 9.91
N LEU A 113 -10.15 4.15 9.86
CA LEU A 113 -11.24 4.59 8.98
C LEU A 113 -10.92 4.34 7.50
N SER A 114 -9.65 4.51 7.09
CA SER A 114 -9.23 4.21 5.73
C SER A 114 -9.33 2.72 5.39
N ALA A 115 -8.94 1.84 6.33
CA ALA A 115 -9.07 0.41 6.17
C ALA A 115 -10.56 -0.03 6.12
N ASP A 116 -11.40 0.54 6.97
CA ASP A 116 -12.84 0.27 6.97
C ASP A 116 -13.51 0.75 5.68
N ALA A 117 -13.14 1.94 5.19
CA ALA A 117 -13.63 2.43 3.90
C ALA A 117 -13.24 1.51 2.74
N TRP A 118 -12.01 0.97 2.75
CA TRP A 118 -11.57 -0.01 1.76
C TRP A 118 -12.39 -1.32 1.83
N ARG A 119 -12.65 -1.85 3.04
CA ARG A 119 -13.51 -3.04 3.23
C ARG A 119 -14.94 -2.79 2.76
N ALA A 120 -15.53 -1.65 3.13
CA ALA A 120 -16.88 -1.26 2.74
C ALA A 120 -17.00 -1.15 1.21
N ARG A 121 -16.00 -0.53 0.55
CA ARG A 121 -15.94 -0.50 -0.91
C ARG A 121 -15.93 -1.91 -1.50
N GLY A 122 -15.09 -2.81 -0.97
CA GLY A 122 -15.05 -4.21 -1.41
C GLY A 122 -16.40 -4.93 -1.23
N ALA A 123 -17.06 -4.75 -0.09
CA ALA A 123 -18.38 -5.32 0.16
C ALA A 123 -19.45 -4.79 -0.82
N LEU A 124 -19.45 -3.49 -1.10
CA LEU A 124 -20.36 -2.88 -2.08
C LEU A 124 -20.08 -3.39 -3.50
N GLU A 125 -18.81 -3.52 -3.87
CA GLU A 125 -18.38 -4.06 -5.15
C GLU A 125 -18.79 -5.53 -5.35
N LEU A 126 -18.84 -6.34 -4.29
CA LEU A 126 -19.36 -7.71 -4.34
C LEU A 126 -20.89 -7.73 -4.42
N ALA A 127 -21.56 -6.88 -3.63
CA ALA A 127 -23.00 -6.76 -3.66
C ALA A 127 -23.49 -6.37 -5.07
N ALA A 128 -22.80 -5.44 -5.72
CA ALA A 128 -23.05 -5.06 -7.11
C ALA A 128 -22.84 -6.22 -8.12
N ARG A 129 -21.98 -7.20 -7.79
CA ARG A 129 -21.72 -8.40 -8.60
C ARG A 129 -22.60 -9.60 -8.23
N GLY A 130 -23.62 -9.40 -7.38
CA GLY A 130 -24.58 -10.45 -7.03
C GLY A 130 -24.22 -11.30 -5.81
N GLY A 131 -23.23 -10.89 -5.00
CA GLY A 131 -22.97 -11.47 -3.68
C GLY A 131 -22.41 -12.90 -3.67
N GLY A 132 -21.78 -13.35 -4.76
CA GLY A 132 -21.18 -14.67 -4.88
C GLY A 132 -20.08 -14.96 -3.83
N ARG A 133 -19.87 -16.25 -3.52
CA ARG A 133 -18.77 -16.72 -2.67
C ARG A 133 -17.42 -16.38 -3.33
N TRP A 134 -16.52 -15.79 -2.56
CA TRP A 134 -15.17 -15.43 -3.00
C TRP A 134 -14.39 -16.66 -3.45
N GLU A 135 -13.94 -16.66 -4.71
CA GLU A 135 -12.69 -17.32 -5.07
C GLU A 135 -11.55 -16.31 -4.84
N ALA A 136 -10.35 -16.79 -4.53
CA ALA A 136 -9.20 -15.93 -4.15
C ALA A 136 -8.78 -14.89 -5.23
N PHE A 137 -9.41 -14.95 -6.42
CA PHE A 137 -9.21 -14.04 -7.54
C PHE A 137 -10.09 -12.76 -7.51
N ASP A 138 -11.10 -12.67 -6.63
CA ASP A 138 -12.07 -11.56 -6.65
C ASP A 138 -11.68 -10.33 -5.80
N ALA A 139 -10.42 -10.22 -5.37
CA ALA A 139 -9.95 -8.99 -4.73
C ALA A 139 -9.88 -7.84 -5.77
N PRO A 140 -10.50 -6.68 -5.51
CA PRO A 140 -10.52 -5.59 -6.48
C PRO A 140 -9.11 -5.04 -6.72
N ALA A 141 -8.79 -4.81 -8.00
CA ALA A 141 -7.58 -4.14 -8.46
C ALA A 141 -7.60 -2.63 -8.16
#